data_AF-A0A640ULW2-F1
#
_entry.id   AF-A0A640ULW2-F1
#
_cell.length_a   1.000
_cell.length_b   1.000
_cell.length_c   1.000
_cell.angle_alpha   90.00
_cell.angle_beta   90.00
_cell.angle_gamma   90.00
#
_symmetry.space_group_name_H-M   'P 1'
#
loop_
_entity.id
_entity.type
_entity.pdbx_description
1 polymer ?
#
loop_
_entity_poly.entity_id
_entity_poly.type
_entity_poly.pdbx_seq_one_letter_code
_entity_poly.pdbx_strand_id
1 'polypeptide(L)'
;MDEEVTEGFVGPYDPVSSDYWGVKGRREVEEAGSLLVNTLLRIRVDIPNIEILNDCANCGRKEPRISLGYLSIDETNEMARKIEKVLDELDCLRKERATGKAHLPHAHPRSDE
;
A
#
# COMPACT_ATOMS: atom_id res chain seq x y z
N MET A 1 -0.44 -33.19 23.00
CA MET A 1 -1.27 -32.29 22.16
C MET A 1 -0.40 -31.08 21.98
N ASP A 2 0.46 -31.16 20.98
CA ASP A 2 1.37 -30.08 20.61
C ASP A 2 0.57 -29.17 19.69
N GLU A 3 0.15 -28.02 20.21
CA GLU A 3 -0.41 -26.94 19.40
C GLU A 3 0.75 -26.33 18.60
N GLU A 4 0.86 -26.72 17.33
CA GLU A 4 1.69 -26.02 16.36
C GLU A 4 1.18 -24.57 16.25
N VAL A 5 1.92 -23.64 16.85
CA VAL A 5 1.78 -22.21 16.58
C VAL A 5 2.23 -21.99 15.14
N THR A 6 1.29 -22.01 14.21
CA THR A 6 1.55 -21.52 12.85
C THR A 6 1.80 -20.03 12.97
N GLU A 7 3.08 -19.62 13.01
CA GLU A 7 3.47 -18.23 12.78
C GLU A 7 2.81 -17.81 11.47
N GLY A 8 1.76 -16.99 11.58
CA GLY A 8 1.03 -16.48 10.43
C GLY A 8 2.02 -15.79 9.53
N PHE A 9 2.18 -16.31 8.31
CA PHE A 9 2.98 -15.67 7.28
C PHE A 9 2.34 -14.32 7.00
N VAL A 10 2.91 -13.25 7.59
CA VAL A 10 2.51 -11.89 7.29
C VAL A 10 3.05 -11.57 5.91
N GLY A 11 2.18 -11.54 4.91
CA GLY A 11 2.55 -11.22 3.55
C GLY A 11 3.13 -9.80 3.44
N PRO A 12 3.97 -9.50 2.43
CA PRO A 12 4.60 -8.19 2.26
C PRO A 12 3.63 -7.03 1.98
N TYR A 13 2.32 -7.29 2.01
CA TYR A 13 1.25 -6.32 1.78
C TYR A 13 0.11 -6.45 2.80
N ASP A 14 0.39 -7.09 3.93
CA ASP A 14 -0.60 -7.25 4.96
C ASP A 14 -0.92 -5.90 5.62
N PRO A 15 -2.18 -5.68 5.99
CA PRO A 15 -2.58 -4.41 6.60
C PRO A 15 -1.80 -4.15 7.89
N VAL A 16 -1.31 -2.92 8.04
CA VAL A 16 -0.69 -2.43 9.26
C VAL A 16 -1.76 -1.88 10.21
N SER A 17 -1.66 -2.23 11.49
CA SER A 17 -2.45 -1.65 12.58
C SER A 17 -1.75 -0.44 13.21
N SER A 18 -2.37 0.20 14.21
CA SER A 18 -1.83 1.40 14.86
C SER A 18 -0.52 1.17 15.63
N ASP A 19 -0.26 -0.07 16.04
CA ASP A 19 0.98 -0.52 16.68
C ASP A 19 2.21 -0.46 15.76
N TYR A 20 2.01 -0.36 14.44
CA TYR A 20 3.07 -0.17 13.44
C TYR A 20 3.98 1.02 13.74
N TRP A 21 3.43 2.10 14.31
CA TRP A 21 4.14 3.38 14.44
C TRP A 21 5.08 3.44 15.65
N GLY A 22 4.91 2.58 16.66
CA GLY A 22 5.69 2.63 17.90
C GLY A 22 5.55 3.93 18.72
N VAL A 23 4.70 4.88 18.30
CA VAL A 23 4.41 6.13 19.00
C VAL A 23 3.14 5.93 19.84
N LYS A 24 3.17 6.32 21.12
CA LYS A 24 1.99 6.24 22.00
C LYS A 24 1.35 7.60 22.17
N GLY A 25 0.02 7.66 22.04
CA GLY A 25 -0.78 8.81 22.45
C GLY A 25 -1.15 9.79 21.34
N ARG A 26 -1.03 9.41 20.05
CA ARG A 26 -1.47 10.22 18.91
C ARG A 26 -2.35 9.43 17.95
N ARG A 27 -3.44 8.86 18.50
CA ARG A 27 -4.35 7.95 17.79
C ARG A 27 -4.81 8.46 16.42
N GLU A 28 -5.16 9.74 16.30
CA GLU A 28 -5.62 10.31 15.02
C GLU A 28 -4.55 10.27 13.92
N VAL A 29 -3.27 10.47 14.28
CA VAL A 29 -2.15 10.46 13.33
C VAL A 29 -1.78 9.03 12.98
N GLU A 30 -1.82 8.13 13.97
CA GLU A 30 -1.61 6.69 13.78
C GLU A 30 -2.67 6.11 12.83
N GLU A 31 -3.95 6.46 13.04
CA GLU A 31 -5.07 6.05 12.17
C GLU A 31 -4.90 6.60 10.74
N ALA A 32 -4.56 7.88 10.59
CA ALA A 32 -4.33 8.48 9.28
C ALA A 32 -3.11 7.88 8.56
N GLY A 33 -2.03 7.62 9.29
CA GLY A 33 -0.83 6.97 8.78
C GLY A 33 -1.11 5.54 8.31
N SER A 34 -1.75 4.73 9.16
CA SER A 34 -2.09 3.35 8.83
C SER A 34 -3.06 3.28 7.65
N LEU A 35 -4.02 4.22 7.57
CA LEU A 35 -4.90 4.33 6.40
C LEU A 35 -4.11 4.57 5.11
N LEU A 36 -3.13 5.48 5.13
CA LEU A 36 -2.29 5.77 3.98
C LEU A 36 -1.45 4.57 3.56
N VAL A 37 -0.71 3.96 4.50
CA VAL A 37 0.12 2.77 4.26
C VAL A 37 -0.73 1.65 3.67
N ASN A 38 -1.86 1.32 4.30
CA ASN A 38 -2.74 0.26 3.84
C ASN A 38 -3.33 0.53 2.44
N THR A 39 -3.61 1.79 2.12
CA THR A 39 -4.09 2.16 0.79
C THR A 39 -3.03 1.93 -0.28
N LEU A 40 -1.77 2.25 0.02
CA LEU A 40 -0.64 2.02 -0.87
C LEU A 40 -0.36 0.51 -1.05
N LEU A 41 -0.38 -0.26 0.03
CA LEU A 41 -0.19 -1.71 -0.02
C LEU A 41 -1.26 -2.41 -0.88
N ARG A 42 -2.51 -1.93 -0.85
CA ARG A 42 -3.59 -2.45 -1.71
C ARG A 42 -3.30 -2.30 -3.21
N ILE A 43 -2.53 -1.29 -3.59
CA ILE A 43 -2.09 -1.09 -4.98
C ILE A 43 -0.65 -1.59 -5.21
N ARG A 44 -0.14 -2.45 -4.31
CA ARG A 44 1.20 -3.04 -4.35
C ARG A 44 2.34 -2.01 -4.35
N VAL A 45 2.07 -0.82 -3.81
CA VAL A 45 3.06 0.21 -3.55
C VAL A 45 3.48 0.11 -2.10
N ASP A 46 4.75 -0.18 -1.89
CA ASP A 46 5.40 -0.13 -0.59
C ASP A 46 6.34 1.08 -0.57
N ILE A 47 6.24 1.91 0.46
CA ILE A 47 7.10 3.08 0.63
C ILE A 47 8.04 2.80 1.79
N PRO A 48 9.34 2.61 1.53
CA PRO A 48 10.29 2.39 2.59
C PRO A 48 10.39 3.65 3.46
N ASN A 49 10.43 3.47 4.78
CA ASN A 49 10.67 4.53 5.77
C ASN A 49 9.54 5.57 5.91
N ILE A 50 8.27 5.15 5.82
CA ILE A 50 7.18 6.02 6.29
C ILE A 50 7.27 6.15 7.82
N GLU A 51 7.29 7.37 8.31
CA GLU A 51 7.44 7.69 9.73
C GLU A 51 6.41 8.73 10.19
N ILE A 52 6.00 8.65 11.46
CA ILE A 52 5.31 9.75 12.14
C ILE A 52 6.37 10.64 12.80
N LEU A 53 6.52 11.84 12.26
CA LEU A 53 7.33 12.89 12.87
C LEU A 53 6.53 13.56 13.98
N ASN A 54 7.03 13.41 15.21
CA ASN A 54 6.46 14.07 16.38
C ASN A 54 6.58 15.59 16.30
N ASP A 55 5.77 16.28 17.11
CA ASP A 55 5.97 17.69 17.35
C ASP A 55 7.40 17.94 17.83
N CYS A 56 7.96 19.03 17.34
CA CYS A 56 9.33 19.36 17.58
C CYS A 56 9.32 20.72 18.28
N ALA A 57 9.37 20.63 19.61
CA ALA A 57 9.31 21.78 20.51
C ALA A 57 10.36 22.84 20.15
N ASN A 58 11.54 22.41 19.68
CA ASN A 58 12.65 23.29 19.31
C ASN A 58 12.56 23.87 17.89
N CYS A 59 11.80 23.29 16.98
CA CYS A 59 11.71 23.76 15.59
C CYS A 59 10.37 24.43 15.25
N GLY A 60 9.56 24.76 16.27
CA GLY A 60 8.34 25.55 16.13
C GLY A 60 7.17 24.82 15.46
N ARG A 61 7.30 23.53 15.17
CA ARG A 61 6.24 22.72 14.56
C ARG A 61 5.42 22.06 15.67
N LYS A 62 4.19 22.54 15.84
CA LYS A 62 3.26 22.08 16.88
C LYS A 62 2.40 20.89 16.45
N GLU A 63 2.35 20.59 15.17
CA GLU A 63 1.50 19.54 14.61
C GLU A 63 2.32 18.32 14.18
N PRO A 64 1.86 17.10 14.52
CA PRO A 64 2.47 15.86 14.05
C PRO A 64 2.32 15.73 12.53
N ARG A 65 3.30 15.08 11.89
CA ARG A 65 3.31 14.91 10.43
C ARG A 65 3.63 13.48 10.05
N ILE A 66 3.07 13.03 8.94
CA ILE A 66 3.49 11.79 8.28
C ILE A 66 4.58 12.17 7.28
N SER A 67 5.75 11.56 7.42
CA SER A 67 6.86 11.65 6.47
C SER A 67 6.87 10.39 5.63
N LEU A 68 6.95 10.52 4.31
CA LEU A 68 7.04 9.39 3.37
C LEU A 68 8.48 8.93 3.14
N GLY A 69 9.40 9.35 4.00
CA GLY A 69 10.83 9.05 3.86
C GLY A 69 11.47 9.76 2.67
N TYR A 70 12.67 9.31 2.34
CA TYR A 70 13.39 9.69 1.13
C TYR A 70 13.42 8.50 0.19
N LEU A 71 13.03 8.73 -1.06
CA LEU A 71 13.16 7.76 -2.13
C LEU A 71 14.35 8.16 -3.01
N SER A 72 15.18 7.20 -3.37
CA SER A 72 16.11 7.35 -4.48
C SER A 72 15.36 7.56 -5.79
N ILE A 73 16.07 8.04 -6.83
CA ILE A 73 15.49 8.21 -8.16
C ILE A 73 14.97 6.88 -8.71
N ASP A 74 15.70 5.79 -8.47
CA ASP A 74 15.30 4.46 -8.96
C ASP A 74 14.05 3.93 -8.25
N GLU A 75 13.98 4.06 -6.92
CA GLU A 75 12.78 3.72 -6.14
C GLU A 75 11.58 4.58 -6.56
N THR A 76 11.79 5.87 -6.80
CA THR A 76 10.75 6.79 -7.28
C THR A 76 10.22 6.34 -8.65
N ASN A 77 11.10 6.00 -9.57
CA ASN A 77 10.72 5.54 -10.91
C ASN A 77 10.01 4.18 -10.88
N GLU A 78 10.48 3.25 -10.05
CA GLU A 78 9.83 1.96 -9.87
C GLU A 78 8.42 2.11 -9.30
N MET A 79 8.27 2.95 -8.28
CA MET A 79 6.98 3.25 -7.66
C MET A 79 6.01 3.90 -8.64
N ALA A 80 6.47 4.88 -9.42
CA ALA A 80 5.67 5.50 -10.46
C ALA A 80 5.17 4.47 -11.47
N ARG A 81 6.03 3.55 -11.94
CA ARG A 81 5.62 2.46 -12.86
C ARG A 81 4.56 1.54 -12.26
N LYS A 82 4.67 1.21 -10.97
CA LYS A 82 3.67 0.38 -10.26
C LYS A 82 2.32 1.09 -10.18
N ILE A 83 2.32 2.38 -9.87
CA ILE A 83 1.10 3.21 -9.80
C ILE A 83 0.46 3.32 -11.18
N GLU A 84 1.22 3.66 -12.22
CA GLU A 84 0.72 3.79 -13.59
C GLU A 84 0.09 2.48 -14.07
N LYS A 85 0.72 1.33 -13.80
CA LYS A 85 0.14 0.03 -14.16
C LYS A 85 -1.24 -0.19 -13.54
N VAL A 86 -1.43 0.17 -12.27
CA VAL A 86 -2.74 0.03 -11.60
C VAL A 86 -3.77 1.00 -12.16
N LEU A 87 -3.36 2.22 -12.51
CA LEU A 87 -4.23 3.21 -13.16
C LEU A 87 -4.65 2.76 -14.56
N ASP A 88 -3.73 2.20 -15.34
CA ASP A 88 -4.01 1.62 -16.66
C ASP A 88 -5.03 0.48 -16.57
N GLU A 89 -4.85 -0.44 -15.62
CA GLU A 89 -5.80 -1.54 -15.36
C GLU A 89 -7.18 -0.98 -15.00
N LEU A 90 -7.24 0.04 -14.15
CA LEU A 90 -8.50 0.70 -13.76
C LEU A 90 -9.18 1.39 -14.95
N ASP A 91 -8.42 2.06 -15.80
CA ASP A 91 -8.95 2.74 -16.98
C ASP A 91 -9.42 1.76 -18.05
N CYS A 92 -8.74 0.61 -18.22
CA CYS A 92 -9.23 -0.50 -19.02
C CYS A 92 -10.59 -0.99 -18.53
N LEU A 93 -10.72 -1.30 -17.23
CA LEU A 93 -11.98 -1.74 -16.63
C LEU A 93 -13.11 -0.70 -16.77
N ARG A 94 -12.79 0.59 -16.65
CA ARG A 94 -13.75 1.69 -16.86
C ARG A 94 -14.22 1.76 -18.30
N LYS A 95 -13.31 1.63 -19.28
CA LYS A 95 -13.65 1.61 -20.71
C LYS A 95 -14.50 0.39 -21.08
N GLU A 96 -14.20 -0.77 -20.50
CA GLU A 96 -15.01 -1.99 -20.69
C GLU A 96 -16.43 -1.82 -20.13
N ARG A 97 -16.55 -1.27 -18.92
CA ARG A 97 -17.85 -0.97 -18.32
C ARG A 97 -18.65 0.06 -19.12
N ALA A 98 -17.97 1.05 -19.70
CA ALA A 98 -18.60 2.06 -20.56
C ALA A 98 -19.03 1.50 -21.94
N THR A 99 -18.37 0.46 -22.42
CA THR A 99 -18.65 -0.16 -23.74
C THR A 99 -19.52 -1.42 -23.66
N GLY A 100 -19.83 -1.90 -22.44
CA GLY A 100 -20.71 -3.05 -22.20
C GLY A 100 -20.13 -4.41 -22.61
N LYS A 101 -18.84 -4.48 -22.97
CA LYS A 101 -18.14 -5.73 -23.29
C LYS A 101 -17.37 -6.20 -22.06
N ALA A 102 -17.84 -7.28 -21.44
CA ALA A 102 -17.08 -7.98 -20.41
C ALA A 102 -15.86 -8.66 -21.06
N HIS A 103 -14.65 -8.41 -20.52
CA HIS A 103 -13.47 -9.18 -20.85
C HIS A 103 -13.64 -10.62 -20.35
N LEU A 104 -13.93 -11.55 -21.26
CA LEU A 104 -13.73 -12.97 -21.00
C LEU A 104 -12.22 -13.20 -20.99
N PRO A 105 -11.64 -13.78 -19.91
CA PRO A 105 -10.23 -14.14 -19.92
C PRO A 105 -9.98 -15.04 -21.13
N HIS A 106 -8.92 -14.72 -21.89
CA HIS A 106 -8.47 -15.52 -23.02
C HIS A 106 -8.38 -16.99 -22.60
N ALA A 107 -9.37 -17.79 -22.98
CA ALA A 107 -9.29 -19.23 -22.89
C ALA A 107 -8.19 -19.65 -23.85
N HIS A 108 -7.07 -20.15 -23.30
CA HIS A 108 -6.15 -20.96 -24.09
C HIS A 108 -6.96 -22.10 -24.72
N PRO A 109 -6.93 -22.28 -26.05
CA PRO A 109 -7.53 -23.46 -26.64
C PRO A 109 -6.78 -24.67 -26.07
N ARG A 110 -7.51 -25.56 -25.39
CA ARG A 110 -7.01 -26.91 -25.15
C ARG A 110 -6.81 -27.52 -26.53
N SER A 111 -5.55 -27.72 -26.88
CA SER A 111 -5.17 -28.66 -27.93
C SER A 111 -5.60 -30.04 -27.43
N ASP A 112 -6.73 -30.51 -27.95
CA ASP A 112 -7.07 -31.93 -27.93
C ASP A 112 -6.11 -32.64 -28.90
N GLU A 113 -5.27 -33.51 -28.36
CA GLU A 113 -4.73 -34.69 -29.03
C GLU A 113 -4.87 -35.89 -28.09
#